data_AF-A0A356XGL3-F1
#
_entry.id   AF-A0A356XGL3-F1
#
_cell.length_a   1.000
_cell.length_b   1.000
_cell.length_c   1.000
_cell.angle_alpha   90.00
_cell.angle_beta   90.00
_cell.angle_gamma   90.00
#
_symmetry.space_group_name_H-M   'P 1'
#
loop_
_entity.id
_entity.type
_entity.pdbx_description
1 polymer ?
#
loop_
_entity_poly.entity_id
_entity_poly.type
_entity_poly.pdbx_seq_one_letter_code
_entity_poly.pdbx_strand_id
1 'polypeptide(L)'
;DSIVRGTQLRETAELLYDYGAKEVHMRAACPPIIYGCRFLNFSRSRSEMDLAARQAIRELEGRDMDPLDPYLDAGTEKYARMVDRISKRLNLTTLKYQTKESMIEAIGLPACRVCTYCWDGKRCAGQVSG
;
A
#
# COMPACT_ATOMS: atom_id res chain seq x y z
N ASP A 1 10.75 3.74 -0.56
CA ASP A 1 10.00 3.95 -1.81
C ASP A 1 8.57 3.40 -1.71
N SER A 2 8.40 2.09 -1.55
CA SER A 2 7.11 1.39 -1.46
C SER A 2 7.10 0.36 -0.33
N ILE A 3 5.91 -0.14 0.02
CA ILE A 3 5.73 -1.19 1.01
C ILE A 3 4.96 -2.33 0.33
N VAL A 4 5.67 -3.42 -0.01
CA VAL A 4 5.05 -4.64 -0.56
C VAL A 4 4.67 -5.57 0.60
N ARG A 5 5.65 -6.31 1.16
CA ARG A 5 5.48 -7.15 2.36
C ARG A 5 5.80 -6.40 3.65
N GLY A 6 6.80 -5.51 3.58
CA GLY A 6 7.29 -4.73 4.71
C GLY A 6 8.24 -5.45 5.69
N THR A 7 8.62 -6.71 5.44
CA THR A 7 9.51 -7.47 6.35
C THR A 7 10.84 -6.75 6.62
N GLN A 8 11.53 -6.31 5.57
CA GLN A 8 12.80 -5.57 5.69
C GLN A 8 12.63 -4.24 6.43
N LEU A 9 11.48 -3.57 6.24
CA LEU A 9 11.20 -2.30 6.89
C LEU A 9 10.94 -2.47 8.39
N ARG A 10 10.29 -3.57 8.78
CA ARG A 10 10.12 -3.94 10.18
C ARG A 10 11.47 -4.20 10.85
N GLU A 11 12.33 -5.01 10.25
CA GLU A 11 13.69 -5.27 10.76
C GLU A 11 14.48 -3.97 10.91
N THR A 12 14.35 -3.06 9.94
CA THR A 12 14.98 -1.73 10.00
C THR A 12 14.42 -0.88 11.15
N ALA A 13 13.10 -0.90 11.37
CA ALA A 13 12.48 -0.16 12.48
C ALA A 13 12.94 -0.73 13.83
N GLU A 14 12.91 -2.05 14.00
CA GLU A 14 13.41 -2.74 15.20
C GLU A 14 14.87 -2.37 15.48
N LEU A 15 15.73 -2.40 14.44
CA LEU A 15 17.11 -1.94 14.56
C LEU A 15 17.19 -0.50 15.08
N LEU A 16 16.43 0.44 14.53
CA LEU A 16 16.44 1.83 14.99
C LEU A 16 16.07 1.95 16.47
N TYR A 17 15.07 1.19 16.95
CA TYR A 17 14.72 1.15 18.37
C TYR A 17 15.84 0.54 19.22
N ASP A 18 16.50 -0.51 18.76
CA ASP A 18 17.64 -1.13 19.46
C ASP A 18 18.82 -0.15 19.62
N TYR A 19 19.00 0.78 18.68
CA TYR A 19 19.97 1.89 18.78
C TYR A 19 19.45 3.11 19.56
N GLY A 20 18.31 3.00 20.23
CA GLY A 20 17.78 4.01 21.15
C GLY A 20 16.87 5.06 20.50
N ALA A 21 16.36 4.83 19.29
CA ALA A 21 15.32 5.68 18.73
C ALA A 21 14.07 5.64 19.64
N LYS A 22 13.53 6.81 19.98
CA LYS A 22 12.27 6.89 20.77
C LYS A 22 11.05 6.62 19.91
N GLU A 23 11.08 7.10 18.68
CA GLU A 23 9.99 7.01 17.72
C GLU A 23 10.53 6.80 16.31
N VAL A 24 9.84 6.00 15.50
CA VAL A 24 10.17 5.75 14.10
C VAL A 24 8.95 6.10 13.24
N HIS A 25 9.10 7.11 12.39
CA HIS A 25 8.04 7.60 11.51
C HIS A 25 8.39 7.33 10.05
N MET A 26 7.55 6.56 9.36
CA MET A 26 7.76 6.21 7.97
C MET A 26 6.85 7.00 7.03
N ARG A 27 7.40 7.43 5.89
CA ARG A 27 6.67 8.09 4.80
C ARG A 27 6.95 7.33 3.49
N ALA A 28 6.01 6.49 3.09
CA ALA A 28 6.14 5.74 1.85
C ALA A 28 5.83 6.67 0.66
N ALA A 29 6.75 6.76 -0.30
CA ALA A 29 6.62 7.63 -1.47
C ALA A 29 5.64 7.08 -2.53
N CYS A 30 5.10 5.88 -2.32
CA CYS A 30 4.16 5.19 -3.19
C CYS A 30 2.82 5.03 -2.45
N PRO A 31 1.66 5.05 -3.14
CA PRO A 31 0.39 4.63 -2.55
C PRO A 31 0.43 3.17 -2.05
N PRO A 32 -0.46 2.78 -1.13
CA PRO A 32 -0.57 1.39 -0.70
C PRO A 32 -0.79 0.45 -1.90
N ILE A 33 -0.02 -0.63 -1.96
CA ILE A 33 -0.20 -1.68 -2.98
C ILE A 33 -1.27 -2.64 -2.47
N ILE A 34 -2.45 -2.59 -3.06
CA ILE A 34 -3.63 -3.36 -2.65
C ILE A 34 -3.92 -4.51 -3.61
N TYR A 35 -3.55 -4.35 -4.89
CA TYR A 35 -3.79 -5.35 -5.93
C TYR A 35 -2.48 -5.91 -6.48
N GLY A 36 -2.49 -7.20 -6.84
CA GLY A 36 -1.37 -7.81 -7.56
C GLY A 36 -1.19 -7.18 -8.95
N CYS A 37 0.05 -6.84 -9.34
CA CYS A 37 0.28 -6.33 -10.69
C CYS A 37 0.00 -7.42 -11.73
N ARG A 38 -0.66 -7.03 -12.83
CA ARG A 38 -0.96 -7.92 -13.95
C ARG A 38 0.21 -8.09 -14.93
N PHE A 39 1.20 -7.21 -14.86
CA PHE A 39 2.33 -7.15 -15.80
C PHE A 39 3.64 -7.62 -15.16
N LEU A 40 3.78 -7.48 -13.84
CA LEU A 40 5.00 -7.74 -13.09
C LEU A 40 4.67 -8.56 -11.84
N ASN A 41 5.65 -9.32 -11.34
CA ASN A 41 5.52 -10.03 -10.06
C ASN A 41 6.30 -9.27 -8.98
N PHE A 42 5.59 -8.57 -8.08
CA PHE A 42 6.20 -7.94 -6.90
C PHE A 42 6.54 -8.94 -5.79
N SER A 43 6.03 -10.17 -5.91
CA SER A 43 6.07 -11.16 -4.85
C SER A 43 6.35 -12.55 -5.41
N ARG A 44 7.14 -13.34 -4.66
CA ARG A 44 7.52 -14.71 -5.02
C ARG A 44 6.32 -15.67 -5.11
N SER A 45 5.28 -15.49 -4.27
CA SER A 45 4.15 -16.44 -4.20
C SER A 45 2.98 -16.09 -5.13
N ARG A 46 3.03 -14.93 -5.81
CA ARG A 46 1.93 -14.30 -6.56
C ARG A 46 0.63 -14.05 -5.76
N SER A 47 0.59 -14.39 -4.47
CA SER A 47 -0.58 -14.16 -3.63
C SER A 47 -0.69 -12.69 -3.24
N GLU A 48 -1.89 -12.11 -3.40
CA GLU A 48 -2.19 -10.77 -2.88
C GLU A 48 -2.08 -10.72 -1.35
N MET A 49 -2.19 -11.86 -0.67
CA MET A 49 -1.97 -11.94 0.78
C MET A 49 -0.52 -11.73 1.20
N ASP A 50 0.42 -11.58 0.25
CA ASP A 50 1.75 -11.07 0.56
C ASP A 50 1.79 -9.55 0.74
N LEU A 51 0.76 -8.83 0.28
CA LEU A 51 0.71 -7.38 0.37
C LEU A 51 0.33 -6.94 1.79
N ALA A 52 1.12 -6.05 2.37
CA ALA A 52 0.91 -5.53 3.72
C ALA A 52 -0.49 -4.93 3.89
N ALA A 53 -0.98 -4.24 2.87
CA ALA A 53 -2.34 -3.67 2.86
C ALA A 53 -3.42 -4.77 2.90
N ARG A 54 -3.29 -5.83 2.10
CA ARG A 54 -4.26 -6.94 2.07
C ARG A 54 -4.27 -7.73 3.38
N GLN A 55 -3.11 -7.96 3.97
CA GLN A 55 -3.00 -8.56 5.30
C GLN A 55 -3.70 -7.69 6.36
N ALA A 56 -3.45 -6.38 6.35
CA ALA A 56 -4.09 -5.45 7.27
C ALA A 56 -5.61 -5.42 7.12
N ILE A 57 -6.12 -5.38 5.88
CA ILE A 57 -7.57 -5.42 5.59
C ILE A 57 -8.18 -6.73 6.12
N ARG A 58 -7.58 -7.89 5.83
CA ARG A 58 -8.09 -9.18 6.30
C ARG A 58 -8.14 -9.26 7.83
N GLU A 59 -7.15 -8.71 8.51
CA GLU A 59 -7.13 -8.67 9.97
C GLU A 59 -8.20 -7.76 10.56
N LEU A 60 -8.48 -6.62 9.93
CA LEU A 60 -9.51 -5.68 10.37
C LEU A 60 -10.94 -6.20 10.16
N GLU A 61 -11.14 -6.98 9.09
CA GLU A 61 -12.46 -7.43 8.65
C GLU A 61 -12.75 -8.90 9.03
N GLY A 62 -11.72 -9.65 9.43
CA GLY A 62 -11.81 -11.07 9.82
C GLY A 62 -12.00 -12.04 8.65
N ARG A 63 -12.06 -11.54 7.41
CA ARG A 63 -12.26 -12.32 6.19
C ARG A 63 -11.70 -11.60 4.97
N ASP A 64 -11.55 -12.34 3.87
CA ASP A 64 -11.28 -11.72 2.58
C ASP A 64 -12.49 -10.88 2.15
N MET A 65 -12.21 -9.68 1.62
CA MET A 65 -13.20 -8.66 1.34
C MET A 65 -13.10 -8.18 -0.11
N ASP A 66 -14.26 -7.95 -0.69
CA ASP A 66 -14.52 -7.30 -1.97
C ASP A 66 -15.93 -6.66 -1.87
N PRO A 67 -16.17 -5.39 -2.28
CA PRO A 67 -15.23 -4.42 -2.84
C PRO A 67 -14.21 -3.85 -1.83
N LEU A 68 -13.03 -3.49 -2.35
CA LEU A 68 -11.97 -2.82 -1.59
C LEU A 68 -12.00 -1.30 -1.69
N ASP A 69 -12.94 -0.71 -2.44
CA ASP A 69 -13.07 0.73 -2.64
C ASP A 69 -12.92 1.57 -1.36
N PRO A 70 -13.50 1.19 -0.20
CA PRO A 70 -13.34 1.97 1.02
C PRO A 70 -11.90 2.08 1.54
N TYR A 71 -10.99 1.21 1.10
CA TYR A 71 -9.57 1.20 1.47
C TYR A 71 -8.66 1.89 0.45
N LEU A 72 -9.21 2.42 -0.65
CA LEU A 72 -8.43 3.07 -1.72
C LEU A 72 -8.29 4.58 -1.52
N ASP A 73 -9.21 5.19 -0.78
CA ASP A 73 -9.29 6.64 -0.59
C ASP A 73 -8.69 7.05 0.77
N ALA A 74 -7.67 7.91 0.73
CA ALA A 74 -6.96 8.39 1.91
C ALA A 74 -7.83 9.18 2.90
N GLY A 75 -9.01 9.66 2.48
CA GLY A 75 -9.97 10.37 3.32
C GLY A 75 -10.89 9.48 4.15
N THR A 76 -10.88 8.15 3.96
CA THR A 76 -11.82 7.27 4.66
C THR A 76 -11.27 6.75 5.99
N GLU A 77 -12.18 6.44 6.92
CA GLU A 77 -11.83 5.78 8.18
C GLU A 77 -11.21 4.39 7.93
N LYS A 78 -11.73 3.65 6.95
CA LYS A 78 -11.21 2.31 6.61
C LYS A 78 -9.76 2.38 6.13
N TYR A 79 -9.42 3.35 5.26
CA TYR A 79 -8.04 3.58 4.86
C TYR A 79 -7.15 3.92 6.07
N ALA A 80 -7.59 4.83 6.93
CA ALA A 80 -6.85 5.22 8.12
C ALA A 80 -6.57 4.01 9.04
N ARG A 81 -7.58 3.17 9.27
CA ARG A 81 -7.45 1.92 10.06
C ARG A 81 -6.49 0.92 9.42
N MET A 82 -6.53 0.77 8.09
CA MET A 82 -5.58 -0.07 7.35
C MET A 82 -4.15 0.44 7.53
N VAL A 83 -3.91 1.74 7.33
CA VAL A 83 -2.57 2.33 7.49
C VAL A 83 -2.05 2.19 8.91
N ASP A 84 -2.89 2.46 9.92
CA ASP A 84 -2.55 2.23 11.34
C ASP A 84 -2.20 0.76 11.60
N ARG A 85 -2.96 -0.17 11.03
CA ARG A 85 -2.69 -1.60 11.21
C ARG A 85 -1.37 -2.01 10.57
N ILE A 86 -1.05 -1.49 9.39
CA ILE A 86 0.27 -1.70 8.77
C ILE A 86 1.37 -1.08 9.64
N SER A 87 1.19 0.15 10.13
CA SER A 87 2.14 0.83 11.02
C SER A 87 2.51 -0.05 12.22
N LYS A 88 1.50 -0.61 12.89
CA LYS A 88 1.67 -1.52 14.03
C LYS A 88 2.40 -2.80 13.66
N ARG A 89 2.07 -3.42 12.51
CA ARG A 89 2.75 -4.63 12.02
C ARG A 89 4.23 -4.39 11.74
N LEU A 90 4.59 -3.19 11.30
CA LEU A 90 5.96 -2.78 10.99
C LEU A 90 6.71 -2.20 12.19
N ASN A 91 6.11 -2.20 13.39
CA ASN A 91 6.65 -1.57 14.58
C ASN A 91 7.02 -0.10 14.33
N LEU A 92 6.11 0.69 13.77
CA LEU A 92 6.32 2.12 13.49
C LEU A 92 5.44 2.97 14.40
N THR A 93 5.97 4.09 14.89
CA THR A 93 5.19 5.11 15.61
C THR A 93 4.13 5.73 14.72
N THR A 94 4.49 6.12 13.49
CA THR A 94 3.50 6.58 12.50
C THR A 94 3.88 6.13 11.09
N LEU A 95 2.87 5.88 10.27
CA LEU A 95 3.00 5.61 8.84
C LEU A 95 2.09 6.56 8.06
N LYS A 96 2.62 7.16 6.99
CA LYS A 96 1.81 7.80 5.95
C LYS A 96 2.30 7.34 4.58
N TYR A 97 1.37 7.21 3.65
CA TYR A 97 1.66 6.94 2.24
C TYR A 97 1.44 8.21 1.43
N GLN A 98 2.14 8.32 0.31
CA GLN A 98 1.78 9.24 -0.76
C GLN A 98 0.40 8.86 -1.33
N THR A 99 -0.41 9.83 -1.72
CA THR A 99 -1.71 9.56 -2.35
C THR A 99 -1.55 9.22 -3.83
N LYS A 100 -2.53 8.49 -4.38
CA LYS A 100 -2.54 8.17 -5.82
C LYS A 100 -2.61 9.44 -6.66
N GLU A 101 -3.45 10.38 -6.24
CA GLU A 101 -3.69 11.64 -6.92
C GLU A 101 -2.40 12.47 -6.99
N SER A 102 -1.71 12.65 -5.86
CA SER A 102 -0.44 13.36 -5.81
C SER A 102 0.68 12.64 -6.55
N MET A 103 0.65 11.30 -6.60
CA MET A 103 1.60 10.51 -7.40
C MET A 103 1.39 10.75 -8.91
N ILE A 104 0.15 10.71 -9.38
CA ILE A 104 -0.17 10.99 -10.79
C ILE A 104 0.21 12.42 -11.16
N GLU A 105 -0.10 13.38 -10.29
CA GLU A 105 0.30 14.78 -10.45
C GLU A 105 1.82 14.92 -10.57
N ALA A 106 2.59 14.28 -9.69
CA ALA A 106 4.05 14.31 -9.71
C ALA A 106 4.67 13.67 -10.96
N ILE A 107 4.02 12.65 -11.54
CA ILE A 107 4.44 12.05 -12.82
C ILE A 107 4.21 13.01 -14.00
N GLY A 108 3.22 13.92 -13.91
CA GLY A 108 2.95 14.92 -14.93
C GLY A 108 2.29 14.39 -16.21
N LEU A 109 1.79 13.14 -16.18
CA LEU A 109 1.04 12.55 -17.28
C LEU A 109 -0.46 12.48 -16.94
N PRO A 110 -1.35 12.51 -17.96
CA PRO A 110 -2.77 12.24 -17.74
C PRO A 110 -2.97 10.90 -17.03
N ALA A 111 -3.90 10.83 -16.08
CA ALA A 111 -4.19 9.61 -15.30
C ALA A 111 -4.42 8.38 -16.19
N CYS A 112 -5.04 8.56 -17.37
CA CYS A 112 -5.30 7.50 -18.34
C CYS A 112 -4.05 6.89 -18.98
N ARG A 113 -2.90 7.55 -18.88
CA ARG A 113 -1.60 7.12 -19.39
C ARG A 113 -0.67 6.58 -18.30
N VAL A 114 -1.14 6.53 -17.05
CA VAL A 114 -0.42 5.95 -15.92
C VAL A 114 -1.14 4.69 -15.47
N CYS A 115 -0.43 3.56 -15.41
CA CYS A 115 -1.00 2.33 -14.86
C CYS A 115 -1.13 2.46 -13.35
N THR A 116 -2.36 2.51 -12.84
CA THR A 116 -2.65 2.61 -11.39
C THR A 116 -3.14 1.30 -10.78
N TYR A 117 -3.19 0.22 -11.56
CA TYR A 117 -3.87 -1.03 -11.21
C TYR A 117 -3.45 -1.56 -9.83
N CYS A 118 -2.17 -1.46 -9.47
CA CYS A 118 -1.65 -1.98 -8.20
C CYS A 118 -2.21 -1.23 -6.98
N TRP A 119 -2.66 0.00 -7.16
CA TRP A 119 -3.18 0.87 -6.12
C TRP A 119 -4.70 0.84 -6.06
N ASP A 120 -5.39 0.80 -7.21
CA ASP A 120 -6.85 0.95 -7.25
C ASP A 120 -7.60 -0.12 -8.05
N GLY A 121 -6.91 -1.10 -8.63
CA GLY A 121 -7.51 -2.18 -9.42
C GLY A 121 -8.14 -1.70 -10.73
N LYS A 122 -8.03 -0.41 -11.07
CA LYS A 122 -8.68 0.17 -12.24
C LYS A 122 -7.77 0.09 -13.46
N ARG A 123 -8.42 -0.02 -14.61
CA ARG A 123 -7.82 0.21 -15.93
C ARG A 123 -8.51 1.43 -16.52
N CYS A 124 -7.77 2.27 -17.23
CA CYS A 124 -8.44 3.38 -17.89
C CYS A 124 -9.33 2.84 -19.02
N ALA A 125 -10.58 3.30 -19.06
CA ALA A 125 -11.50 3.01 -20.16
C ALA A 125 -10.91 3.59 -21.45
N GLY A 126 -10.41 2.73 -22.34
CA GLY A 126 -9.73 3.13 -23.58
C GLY A 126 -8.57 2.23 -24.01
N GLN A 127 -8.01 1.42 -23.10
CA GLN A 127 -7.09 0.35 -23.48
C GLN A 127 -7.89 -0.91 -23.78
N VAL A 128 -8.42 -0.98 -25.01
CA VAL A 128 -9.00 -2.20 -25.57
C VAL A 128 -7.91 -3.26 -25.57
N SER A 129 -8.25 -4.42 -25.02
CA SER A 129 -7.48 -5.66 -25.09
C SER A 129 -7.00 -5.93 -26.51
N GLY A 130 -5.68 -5.87 -26.70
CA GLY A 130 -5.00 -6.61 -27.77
C GLY A 130 -4.81 -8.06 -27.36
#